data_AF-A0A5N6JPU2-F1
#
_entry.id   AF-A0A5N6JPU2-F1
#
_cell.length_a   1.000
_cell.length_b   1.000
_cell.length_c   1.000
_cell.angle_alpha   90.00
_cell.angle_beta   90.00
_cell.angle_gamma   90.00
#
_symmetry.space_group_name_H-M   'P 1'
#
loop_
_entity.id
_entity.type
_entity.pdbx_description
1 polymer ?
#
loop_
_entity_poly.entity_id
_entity_poly.type
_entity_poly.pdbx_seq_one_letter_code
_entity_poly.pdbx_strand_id
1 'polypeptide(L)'
;MRPTSILRSGGDGEVGKYGKYLGGWGNLGSQPQKGVASYALSANRQRPLAGALNAAIFNTWRRFRGQVLYVAPPFIIAYTAMEWAIERNEYLNSKPGRLEFAGEEE
;
A
#
# COMPACT_ATOMS: atom_id res chain seq x y z
N MET A 1 32.58 31.31 -4.79
CA MET A 1 31.16 30.97 -4.98
C MET A 1 30.34 32.25 -4.96
N ARG A 2 29.49 32.49 -5.97
CA ARG A 2 28.52 33.60 -5.92
C ARG A 2 27.24 33.07 -5.27
N PRO A 3 26.73 33.68 -4.18
CA PRO A 3 25.48 33.25 -3.58
C PRO A 3 24.33 33.46 -4.57
N THR A 4 23.52 32.42 -4.78
CA THR A 4 22.31 32.51 -5.59
C THR A 4 21.33 33.46 -4.91
N SER A 5 20.77 34.42 -5.66
CA SER A 5 19.84 35.39 -5.08
C SER A 5 18.59 34.70 -4.54
N ILE A 6 18.08 35.18 -3.40
CA ILE A 6 16.80 34.76 -2.84
C ILE A 6 15.69 35.04 -3.86
N LEU A 7 14.87 34.02 -4.16
CA LEU A 7 13.71 34.11 -5.06
C LEU A 7 12.71 35.12 -4.45
N ARG A 8 12.55 36.29 -5.07
CA ARG A 8 11.65 37.38 -4.61
C ARG A 8 10.25 37.32 -5.24
N SER A 9 9.85 36.16 -5.76
CA SER A 9 8.54 35.96 -6.39
C SER A 9 7.68 35.11 -5.47
N GLY A 10 6.48 35.60 -5.12
CA GLY A 10 5.46 34.81 -4.42
C GLY A 10 4.83 33.70 -5.29
N GLY A 11 5.40 33.46 -6.47
CA GLY A 11 5.09 32.31 -7.31
C GLY A 11 5.87 31.09 -6.86
N ASP A 12 5.15 29.98 -6.82
CA ASP A 12 5.69 28.65 -6.56
C ASP A 12 6.92 28.38 -7.48
N GLY A 13 8.02 27.84 -6.92
CA GLY A 13 9.31 27.72 -7.64
C GLY A 13 9.25 26.91 -8.95
N GLU A 14 10.23 27.07 -9.84
CA GLU A 14 10.22 26.36 -11.13
C GLU A 14 10.18 24.84 -10.94
N VAL A 15 9.19 24.18 -11.56
CA VAL A 15 9.07 22.71 -11.52
C VAL A 15 10.16 22.08 -12.38
N GLY A 16 10.81 21.05 -11.85
CA GLY A 16 11.98 20.39 -12.46
C GLY A 16 13.33 20.97 -12.02
N LYS A 17 13.35 22.01 -11.19
CA LYS A 17 14.57 22.57 -10.59
C LYS A 17 14.52 22.54 -9.07
N TYR A 18 15.68 22.63 -8.43
CA TYR A 18 15.81 22.71 -6.97
C TYR A 18 15.13 21.55 -6.20
N GLY A 19 15.11 20.35 -6.78
CA GLY A 19 14.46 19.17 -6.18
C GLY A 19 12.94 19.21 -6.17
N LYS A 20 12.32 20.16 -6.89
CA LYS A 20 10.88 20.32 -6.96
C LYS A 20 10.30 19.64 -8.20
N TYR A 21 9.38 18.70 -8.01
CA TYR A 21 8.82 17.89 -9.11
C TYR A 21 7.31 18.09 -9.33
N LEU A 22 6.65 18.92 -8.53
CA LEU A 22 5.23 19.22 -8.62
C LEU A 22 5.01 20.71 -8.42
N GLY A 23 4.25 21.35 -9.32
CA GLY A 23 3.82 22.74 -9.16
C GLY A 23 2.33 22.88 -8.86
N GLY A 24 1.87 24.12 -8.72
CA GLY A 24 0.47 24.45 -8.46
C GLY A 24 -0.47 24.34 -9.68
N TRP A 25 -1.72 24.74 -9.47
CA TRP A 25 -2.74 24.79 -10.52
C TRP A 25 -2.29 25.67 -11.70
N GLY A 26 -2.45 25.17 -12.93
CA GLY A 26 -1.98 25.83 -14.15
C GLY A 26 -0.49 25.58 -14.48
N ASN A 27 0.31 25.04 -13.55
CA ASN A 27 1.71 24.67 -13.79
C ASN A 27 2.10 23.42 -12.99
N LEU A 28 1.38 22.31 -13.20
CA LEU A 28 1.61 21.05 -12.48
C LEU A 28 2.98 20.42 -12.77
N GLY A 29 3.64 20.80 -13.87
CA GLY A 29 4.90 20.20 -14.33
C GLY A 29 4.75 18.87 -15.09
N SER A 30 3.52 18.49 -15.43
CA SER A 30 3.23 17.34 -16.29
C SER A 30 3.54 17.63 -17.76
N GLN A 31 3.68 16.58 -18.57
CA GLN A 31 3.77 16.72 -20.03
C GLN A 31 2.55 17.51 -20.59
N PRO A 32 2.75 18.32 -21.65
CA PRO A 32 1.66 19.05 -22.28
C PRO A 32 0.62 18.07 -22.87
N GLN A 33 -0.65 18.27 -22.53
CA GLN A 33 -1.76 17.44 -23.00
C GLN A 33 -2.55 18.19 -24.05
N LYS A 34 -2.76 17.59 -25.23
CA LYS A 34 -3.55 18.17 -26.32
C LYS A 34 -4.45 17.09 -26.93
N GLY A 35 -5.71 17.43 -27.21
CA GLY A 35 -6.66 16.53 -27.87
C GLY A 35 -7.42 15.57 -26.95
N VAL A 36 -7.29 15.71 -25.63
CA VAL A 36 -8.06 14.91 -24.66
C VAL A 36 -9.29 15.71 -24.22
N ALA A 37 -10.48 15.16 -24.45
CA ALA A 37 -11.75 15.71 -23.99
C ALA A 37 -12.33 14.86 -22.86
N SER A 38 -12.66 15.50 -21.74
CA SER A 38 -13.24 14.84 -20.56
C SER A 38 -14.68 15.31 -20.37
N TYR A 39 -15.59 14.36 -20.20
CA TYR A 39 -17.01 14.62 -19.99
C TYR A 39 -17.44 14.13 -18.61
N ALA A 40 -18.29 14.90 -17.94
CA ALA A 40 -18.85 14.53 -16.63
C ALA A 40 -20.30 15.00 -16.52
N LEU A 41 -21.10 14.26 -15.74
CA LEU A 41 -22.45 14.66 -15.35
C LEU A 41 -22.45 15.25 -13.94
N SER A 42 -23.28 16.27 -13.69
CA SER A 42 -23.47 16.81 -12.33
C SER A 42 -23.88 15.70 -11.36
N ALA A 43 -23.30 15.69 -10.15
CA ALA A 43 -23.58 14.69 -9.13
C ALA A 43 -25.07 14.63 -8.75
N ASN A 44 -25.75 15.78 -8.75
CA ASN A 44 -27.19 15.88 -8.46
C ASN A 44 -28.09 15.26 -9.54
N ARG A 45 -27.50 14.87 -10.68
CA ARG A 45 -28.19 14.22 -11.80
C ARG A 45 -27.87 12.73 -11.90
N GLN A 46 -27.05 12.20 -10.98
CA GLN A 46 -26.67 10.79 -10.92
C GLN A 46 -27.34 10.11 -9.73
N ARG A 47 -27.48 8.79 -9.80
CA ARG A 47 -27.87 7.95 -8.66
C ARG A 47 -26.59 7.50 -7.95
N PRO A 48 -26.27 8.00 -6.73
CA PRO A 48 -24.93 7.84 -6.15
C PRO A 48 -24.48 6.39 -5.92
N LEU A 49 -25.41 5.46 -5.71
CA LEU A 49 -25.13 4.04 -5.44
C LEU A 49 -25.69 3.11 -6.52
N ALA A 50 -25.99 3.63 -7.72
CA ALA A 50 -26.44 2.77 -8.81
C ALA A 50 -25.38 1.71 -9.14
N GLY A 51 -25.80 0.43 -9.11
CA GLY A 51 -24.91 -0.70 -9.38
C GLY A 51 -23.93 -1.05 -8.25
N ALA A 52 -23.99 -0.36 -7.11
CA ALA A 52 -23.03 -0.54 -6.02
C ALA A 52 -23.00 -1.98 -5.49
N LEU A 53 -24.14 -2.65 -5.33
CA LEU A 53 -24.20 -4.04 -4.84
C LEU A 53 -23.58 -5.03 -5.83
N ASN A 54 -23.93 -4.92 -7.12
CA ASN A 54 -23.36 -5.78 -8.16
C ASN A 54 -21.84 -5.59 -8.26
N ALA A 55 -21.38 -4.33 -8.27
CA ALA A 55 -19.97 -4.00 -8.25
C ALA A 55 -19.28 -4.50 -6.96
N ALA A 56 -19.87 -4.27 -5.79
CA ALA A 56 -19.31 -4.67 -4.50
C ALA A 56 -19.12 -6.18 -4.37
N ILE A 57 -19.93 -7.00 -5.03
CA ILE A 57 -19.76 -8.46 -5.00
C ILE A 57 -18.78 -8.90 -6.10
N PHE A 58 -19.11 -8.65 -7.36
CA PHE A 58 -18.38 -9.25 -8.48
C PHE A 58 -17.03 -8.58 -8.72
N ASN A 59 -16.96 -7.25 -8.62
CA ASN A 59 -15.70 -6.53 -8.80
C ASN A 59 -14.74 -6.79 -7.64
N THR A 60 -15.26 -6.91 -6.41
CA THR A 60 -14.44 -7.23 -5.24
C THR A 60 -13.86 -8.62 -5.34
N TRP A 61 -14.66 -9.64 -5.67
CA TRP A 61 -14.13 -10.99 -5.90
C TRP A 61 -13.07 -11.00 -7.00
N ARG A 62 -13.33 -10.33 -8.12
CA ARG A 62 -12.38 -10.22 -9.24
C ARG A 62 -11.04 -9.59 -8.82
N ARG A 63 -11.07 -8.58 -7.93
CA ARG A 63 -9.86 -7.94 -7.38
C ARG A 63 -9.16 -8.84 -6.36
N PHE A 64 -9.91 -9.43 -5.44
CA PHE A 64 -9.40 -10.31 -4.40
C PHE A 64 -8.67 -11.52 -4.99
N ARG A 65 -9.29 -12.23 -5.93
CA ARG A 65 -8.71 -13.45 -6.52
C ARG A 65 -7.37 -13.21 -7.22
N GLY A 66 -7.13 -12.00 -7.73
CA GLY A 66 -5.88 -11.63 -8.39
C GLY A 66 -4.73 -11.32 -7.41
N GLN A 67 -5.04 -11.14 -6.13
CA GLN A 67 -4.08 -10.76 -5.09
C GLN A 67 -3.92 -11.81 -4.00
N VAL A 68 -4.94 -12.65 -3.77
CA VAL A 68 -4.97 -13.63 -2.68
C VAL A 68 -3.77 -14.58 -2.70
N LEU A 69 -3.26 -14.97 -3.88
CA LEU A 69 -2.11 -15.86 -3.98
C LEU A 69 -0.76 -15.18 -3.69
N TYR A 70 -0.70 -13.86 -3.66
CA TYR A 70 0.49 -13.12 -3.21
C TYR A 70 0.44 -12.85 -1.71
N VAL A 71 -0.76 -12.78 -1.14
CA VAL A 71 -0.99 -12.43 0.26
C VAL A 71 -1.12 -13.68 1.13
N ALA A 72 -2.00 -14.62 0.78
CA ALA A 72 -2.32 -15.76 1.63
C ALA A 72 -1.12 -16.69 1.88
N PRO A 73 -0.28 -17.08 0.91
CA PRO A 73 0.83 -18.00 1.17
C PRO A 73 1.83 -17.51 2.24
N PRO A 74 2.38 -16.28 2.18
CA PRO A 74 3.29 -15.83 3.23
C PRO A 74 2.62 -15.72 4.60
N PHE A 75 1.34 -15.33 4.67
CA PHE A 75 0.60 -15.29 5.94
C PHE A 75 0.34 -16.67 6.52
N ILE A 76 -0.02 -17.65 5.68
CA ILE A 76 -0.21 -19.03 6.11
C ILE A 76 1.11 -19.58 6.66
N ILE A 77 2.22 -19.42 5.93
CA ILE A 77 3.53 -19.88 6.37
C ILE A 77 3.91 -19.24 7.71
N ALA A 78 3.80 -17.92 7.82
CA ALA A 78 4.12 -17.20 9.05
C ALA A 78 3.26 -17.67 10.23
N TYR A 79 1.96 -17.86 10.02
CA TYR A 79 1.05 -18.31 11.05
C TYR A 79 1.40 -19.74 11.52
N THR A 80 1.61 -20.67 10.58
CA THR A 80 1.96 -22.06 10.93
C THR A 80 3.32 -22.18 11.61
N ALA A 81 4.30 -21.37 11.20
CA ALA A 81 5.62 -21.35 11.83
C ALA A 81 5.55 -20.78 13.25
N MET A 82 4.71 -19.75 13.47
CA MET A 82 4.46 -19.18 14.78
C MET A 82 3.76 -20.17 15.71
N GLU A 83 2.71 -20.86 15.22
CA GLU A 83 2.00 -21.89 15.98
C GLU A 83 2.96 -23.01 16.42
N TRP A 84 3.75 -23.53 15.48
CA TRP A 84 4.80 -24.50 15.79
C TRP A 84 5.81 -23.99 16.83
N ALA A 85 6.25 -22.74 16.70
CA ALA A 85 7.22 -22.16 17.63
C ALA A 85 6.64 -22.01 19.05
N ILE A 86 5.36 -21.63 19.17
CA ILE A 86 4.65 -21.52 20.44
C ILE A 86 4.52 -22.90 21.09
N GLU A 87 3.98 -23.89 20.37
CA GLU A 87 3.81 -25.25 20.89
C GLU A 87 5.14 -25.88 21.31
N ARG A 88 6.19 -25.70 20.49
CA ARG A 88 7.52 -26.20 20.82
C ARG A 88 8.10 -25.51 22.05
N ASN A 89 7.90 -24.19 22.19
CA ASN A 89 8.37 -23.45 23.36
C ASN A 89 7.66 -23.89 24.64
N GLU A 90 6.34 -24.07 24.60
CA GLU A 90 5.56 -24.58 25.72
C GLU A 90 5.99 -26.00 26.10
N TYR A 91 6.19 -26.87 25.10
CA TYR A 91 6.65 -28.23 25.33
C TYR A 91 8.02 -28.27 26.02
N LEU A 92 9.01 -27.52 25.52
CA LEU A 92 10.34 -27.47 26.12
C LEU A 92 10.34 -26.95 27.57
N ASN A 93 9.42 -26.03 27.88
CA ASN A 93 9.25 -25.49 29.24
C ASN A 93 8.35 -26.36 30.14
N SER A 94 7.74 -27.42 29.59
CA SER A 94 6.92 -28.37 30.33
C SER A 94 7.77 -29.37 31.13
N LYS A 95 7.15 -30.09 32.07
CA LYS A 95 7.82 -31.17 32.82
C LYS A 95 8.35 -32.29 31.91
N PRO A 96 7.56 -32.88 30.98
CA PRO A 96 8.08 -33.91 30.09
C PRO A 96 9.18 -33.40 29.16
N GLY A 97 9.05 -32.19 28.61
CA GLY A 97 10.08 -31.62 27.74
C GLY A 97 11.41 -31.38 28.46
N ARG A 98 11.38 -30.92 29.72
CA ARG A 98 12.61 -30.86 30.52
C ARG A 98 13.21 -32.23 30.78
N LEU A 99 12.41 -33.28 31.03
CA LEU A 99 12.94 -34.63 31.25
C LEU A 99 13.59 -35.21 30.00
N GLU A 100 13.03 -34.93 28.82
CA GLU A 100 13.54 -35.42 27.54
C GLU A 100 14.81 -34.68 27.10
N PHE A 101 14.87 -33.35 27.28
CA PHE A 101 15.95 -32.52 26.72
C PHE A 101 16.98 -32.01 27.74
N ALA A 102 16.77 -32.14 29.07
CA ALA A 102 17.73 -31.63 30.06
C ALA A 102 19.04 -32.44 30.17
N GLY A 103 19.11 -33.63 29.56
CA GLY A 103 20.31 -34.48 29.56
C GLY A 103 21.13 -34.44 28.26
N GLU A 104 20.67 -33.70 27.24
CA GLU A 104 21.34 -33.63 25.92
C GLU A 104 22.38 -32.48 25.84
N GLU A 105 22.61 -31.72 26.92
CA GLU A 105 23.64 -30.67 27.00
C GLU A 105 25.04 -31.17 27.44
N GLU A 106 25.38 -32.46 27.22
CA GLU A 106 26.77 -32.98 27.31
C GLU A 106 27.36 -33.35 25.94
#